data_AF-A0AA36I4Z8-F1
#
_entry.id   AF-A0AA36I4Z8-F1
#
_cell.length_a   1.000
_cell.length_b   1.000
_cell.length_c   1.000
_cell.angle_alpha   90.00
_cell.angle_beta   90.00
_cell.angle_gamma   90.00
#
_symmetry.space_group_name_H-M   'P 1'
#
loop_
_entity.id
_entity.type
_entity.pdbx_description
1 polymer ?
#
loop_
_entity_poly.entity_id
_entity_poly.type
_entity_poly.pdbx_seq_one_letter_code
_entity_poly.pdbx_strand_id
1 'polypeptide(L)'
;MHFRPLLAASHVAIVVAGPKPSAFGACEGAWDVFRGKLEASAAGGFPEDAELAQLAEELLQEHWPALQPDEGAIYGMAPAMQSFFGACNAPPEAEVEAFCLYGAVSALWVSARHVPTDREQRDALLRHGAFLLGEAMRSTLDFMEGSGWPIDSLDILANLGRPNFRLPPELRTSYRLEPPAKATAPSLSSQLRVWEIGVHASLSAEPLQMWSRVLAKDLQHRNLIRDQYPKWLPDKCATLYQHPNLHCDNVQDDLTQLFRERIPHSAVSNEPVEDMTSFAADFVNLAASRLREVDVFLCTIAYLCLLVEALDVPTLGYFGHPLLFMVPDDHVVRESFWAKFMGMARSRTVAFAVSDPFLQMQYEYQVGSPRLPAIRSHALYTRASYVPSRNEVLVLDRPHESVLMCLLQRSLGSRQGSWPTLEGRLRAAGSEEYPFGFTTRSLTDKQFSTFAQFKAVVLWAYDMDLITFYEFYSMSLGA
;
A
#
# COMPACT_ATOMS: atom_id res chain seq x y z
N MET A 1 -25.88 30.10 -31.67
CA MET A 1 -25.63 30.32 -30.22
C MET A 1 -24.22 29.88 -29.93
N HIS A 2 -23.30 30.85 -29.83
CA HIS A 2 -21.92 30.61 -29.41
C HIS A 2 -21.88 30.48 -27.89
N PHE A 3 -21.59 29.28 -27.38
CA PHE A 3 -21.17 29.12 -26.00
C PHE A 3 -19.66 29.37 -25.92
N ARG A 4 -19.29 30.49 -25.30
CA ARG A 4 -17.93 30.75 -24.81
C ARG A 4 -17.67 29.84 -23.60
N PRO A 5 -16.51 29.19 -23.47
CA PRO A 5 -16.08 28.66 -22.19
C PRO A 5 -15.44 29.80 -21.39
N LEU A 6 -16.15 30.27 -20.37
CA LEU A 6 -15.53 30.89 -19.19
C LEU A 6 -15.15 29.75 -18.25
N LEU A 7 -13.93 29.23 -18.41
CA LEU A 7 -13.30 28.34 -17.44
C LEU A 7 -11.92 28.93 -17.10
N ALA A 8 -11.94 29.96 -16.26
CA ALA A 8 -10.83 30.23 -15.35
C ALA A 8 -11.09 29.40 -14.08
N ALA A 9 -11.01 28.07 -14.21
CA ALA A 9 -10.99 27.20 -13.04
C ALA A 9 -9.54 27.12 -12.58
N SER A 10 -9.27 27.60 -11.37
CA SER A 10 -8.07 27.32 -10.58
C SER A 10 -7.84 25.82 -10.55
N HIS A 11 -7.02 25.32 -11.47
CA HIS A 11 -6.65 23.92 -11.54
C HIS A 11 -5.85 23.57 -10.29
N VAL A 12 -6.31 22.56 -9.56
CA VAL A 12 -5.43 21.77 -8.69
C VAL A 12 -4.36 21.20 -9.62
N ALA A 13 -3.18 21.79 -9.59
CA ALA A 13 -2.03 21.18 -10.20
C ALA A 13 -1.68 19.99 -9.30
N ILE A 14 -2.22 18.81 -9.62
CA ILE A 14 -1.58 17.57 -9.24
C ILE A 14 -0.31 17.53 -10.09
N VAL A 15 0.71 18.22 -9.61
CA VAL A 15 2.05 18.06 -10.17
C VAL A 15 2.51 16.71 -9.66
N VAL A 16 2.17 15.65 -10.40
CA VAL A 16 3.05 14.50 -10.46
C VAL A 16 4.30 15.06 -11.11
N ALA A 17 5.21 15.56 -10.29
CA ALA A 17 6.56 15.87 -10.73
C ALA A 17 7.15 14.50 -11.09
N GLY A 18 6.89 14.03 -12.31
CA GLY A 18 7.77 13.08 -12.96
C GLY A 18 9.11 13.79 -12.97
N PRO A 19 10.11 13.33 -12.20
CA PRO A 19 11.38 14.01 -12.16
C PRO A 19 11.87 14.15 -13.61
N LYS A 20 12.33 15.35 -14.02
CA LYS A 20 13.43 15.38 -15.00
C LYS A 20 14.42 14.34 -14.48
N PRO A 21 14.79 13.29 -15.24
CA PRO A 21 15.43 12.08 -14.72
C PRO A 21 16.40 12.49 -13.63
N SER A 22 15.92 12.37 -12.39
CA SER A 22 16.54 13.12 -11.30
C SER A 22 17.91 12.50 -11.09
N ALA A 23 18.87 13.27 -10.61
CA ALA A 23 20.20 12.77 -10.21
C ALA A 23 20.15 11.47 -9.36
N PHE A 24 19.01 11.12 -8.76
CA PHE A 24 18.72 9.84 -8.10
C PHE A 24 18.68 8.59 -8.98
N GLY A 25 18.42 8.72 -10.28
CA GLY A 25 18.34 7.61 -11.24
C GLY A 25 19.25 7.79 -12.46
N ALA A 26 20.03 8.88 -12.50
CA ALA A 26 21.05 9.09 -13.53
C ALA A 26 22.24 8.18 -13.19
N CYS A 27 22.19 6.97 -13.69
CA CYS A 27 23.29 6.04 -13.60
C CYS A 27 24.22 6.25 -14.78
N GLU A 28 25.37 6.87 -14.57
CA GLU A 28 26.29 7.19 -15.67
C GLU A 28 27.27 6.04 -15.98
N GLY A 29 27.95 6.12 -17.12
CA GLY A 29 29.05 5.24 -17.47
C GLY A 29 28.63 3.79 -17.72
N ALA A 30 29.24 2.84 -17.01
CA ALA A 30 29.00 1.42 -17.22
C ALA A 30 27.54 1.01 -16.91
N TRP A 31 26.88 1.72 -15.98
CA TRP A 31 25.48 1.48 -15.67
C TRP A 31 24.52 1.87 -16.79
N ASP A 32 24.81 2.96 -17.53
CA ASP A 32 24.03 3.37 -18.70
C ASP A 32 24.09 2.32 -19.81
N VAL A 33 25.28 1.76 -20.04
CA VAL A 33 25.49 0.67 -21.01
C VAL A 33 24.71 -0.58 -20.59
N PHE A 34 24.79 -0.95 -19.31
CA PHE A 34 24.06 -2.09 -18.76
C PHE A 34 22.54 -1.90 -18.87
N ARG A 35 22.02 -0.72 -18.52
CA ARG A 35 20.60 -0.38 -18.67
C ARG A 35 20.13 -0.53 -20.10
N GLY A 36 20.87 0.02 -21.07
CA GLY A 36 20.51 -0.07 -22.49
C GLY A 36 20.44 -1.53 -23.00
N LYS A 37 21.38 -2.38 -22.57
CA LYS A 37 21.32 -3.83 -22.89
C LYS A 37 20.13 -4.52 -22.21
N LEU A 38 19.85 -4.19 -20.96
CA LEU A 38 18.74 -4.77 -20.21
C LEU A 38 17.38 -4.37 -20.80
N GLU A 39 17.21 -3.11 -21.22
CA GLU A 39 16.01 -2.63 -21.92
C GLU A 39 15.78 -3.37 -23.24
N ALA A 40 16.85 -3.57 -24.03
CA ALA A 40 16.79 -4.35 -25.26
C ALA A 40 16.41 -5.82 -24.99
N SER A 41 16.97 -6.42 -23.94
CA SER A 41 16.61 -7.77 -23.49
C SER A 41 15.14 -7.85 -23.06
N ALA A 42 14.67 -6.88 -22.27
CA ALA A 42 13.28 -6.80 -21.81
C ALA A 42 12.29 -6.68 -22.98
N ALA A 43 12.61 -5.89 -24.01
CA ALA A 43 11.80 -5.79 -25.23
C ALA A 43 11.69 -7.13 -25.99
N GLY A 44 12.70 -7.99 -25.87
CA GLY A 44 12.70 -9.36 -26.37
C GLY A 44 12.03 -10.38 -25.44
N GLY A 45 11.45 -9.95 -24.32
CA GLY A 45 10.87 -10.85 -23.31
C GLY A 45 11.92 -11.51 -22.42
N PHE A 46 13.07 -10.87 -22.23
CA PHE A 46 14.22 -11.37 -21.47
C PHE A 46 14.72 -12.74 -21.97
N PRO A 47 15.28 -12.86 -23.19
CA PRO A 47 15.98 -14.08 -23.58
C PRO A 47 17.20 -14.35 -22.68
N GLU A 48 17.71 -15.58 -22.65
CA GLU A 48 19.01 -15.85 -22.02
C GLU A 48 20.09 -15.05 -22.75
N ASP A 49 20.94 -14.34 -22.01
CA ASP A 49 21.94 -13.43 -22.56
C ASP A 49 23.20 -13.47 -21.69
N ALA A 50 24.19 -14.26 -22.14
CA ALA A 50 25.44 -14.44 -21.41
C ALA A 50 26.28 -13.16 -21.33
N GLU A 51 26.20 -12.26 -22.32
CA GLU A 51 26.93 -10.99 -22.28
C GLU A 51 26.32 -10.05 -21.25
N LEU A 52 24.99 -9.99 -21.18
CA LEU A 52 24.28 -9.20 -20.18
C LEU A 52 24.56 -9.74 -18.76
N ALA A 53 24.60 -11.06 -18.59
CA ALA A 53 24.94 -11.71 -17.33
C ALA A 53 26.38 -11.40 -16.88
N GLN A 54 27.34 -11.49 -17.79
CA GLN A 54 28.73 -11.14 -17.52
C GLN A 54 28.87 -9.67 -17.12
N LEU A 55 28.22 -8.75 -17.87
CA LEU A 55 28.25 -7.33 -17.54
C LEU A 55 27.64 -7.03 -16.16
N ALA A 56 26.54 -7.72 -15.80
CA ALA A 56 25.97 -7.62 -14.45
C ALA A 56 26.96 -8.08 -13.37
N GLU A 57 27.63 -9.22 -13.59
CA GLU A 57 28.61 -9.75 -12.65
C GLU A 57 29.82 -8.81 -12.49
N GLU A 58 30.35 -8.26 -13.58
CA GLU A 58 31.46 -7.29 -13.55
C GLU A 58 31.10 -6.05 -12.72
N LEU A 59 29.90 -5.49 -12.94
CA LEU A 59 29.38 -4.35 -12.16
C LEU A 59 29.20 -4.69 -10.67
N LEU A 60 28.68 -5.89 -10.37
CA LEU A 60 28.52 -6.33 -8.99
C LEU A 60 29.87 -6.54 -8.31
N GLN A 61 30.86 -7.12 -8.98
CA GLN A 61 32.20 -7.31 -8.43
C GLN A 61 32.89 -5.97 -8.16
N GLU A 62 32.80 -5.02 -9.09
CA GLU A 62 33.36 -3.68 -8.94
C GLU A 62 32.76 -2.95 -7.72
N HIS A 63 31.45 -3.05 -7.55
CA HIS A 63 30.72 -2.28 -6.54
C HIS A 63 30.35 -3.06 -5.28
N TRP A 64 30.71 -4.35 -5.17
CA TRP A 64 30.32 -5.24 -4.07
C TRP A 64 30.57 -4.66 -2.68
N PRO A 65 31.72 -4.00 -2.40
CA PRO A 65 31.97 -3.42 -1.08
C PRO A 65 30.94 -2.36 -0.67
N ALA A 66 30.41 -1.59 -1.62
CA ALA A 66 29.39 -0.58 -1.36
C ALA A 66 28.00 -1.19 -1.14
N LEU A 67 27.78 -2.43 -1.55
CA LEU A 67 26.50 -3.14 -1.42
C LEU A 67 26.37 -3.91 -0.11
N GLN A 68 27.47 -4.14 0.62
CA GLN A 68 27.45 -4.91 1.85
C GLN A 68 26.71 -4.18 2.99
N PRO A 69 25.96 -4.89 3.84
CA PRO A 69 25.39 -4.32 5.05
C PRO A 69 26.47 -3.68 5.92
N ASP A 70 26.17 -2.50 6.47
CA ASP A 70 27.02 -1.80 7.42
C ASP A 70 26.38 -1.91 8.81
N GLU A 71 26.94 -2.75 9.68
CA GLU A 71 26.42 -2.97 11.04
C GLU A 71 26.39 -1.68 11.89
N GLY A 72 27.21 -0.68 11.55
CA GLY A 72 27.23 0.63 12.21
C GLY A 72 26.15 1.59 11.71
N ALA A 73 25.51 1.30 10.58
CA ALA A 73 24.50 2.15 9.97
C ALA A 73 23.10 1.88 10.53
N ILE A 74 22.25 2.90 10.44
CA ILE A 74 20.83 2.77 10.81
C ILE A 74 20.21 1.67 9.94
N TYR A 75 19.54 0.69 10.58
CA TYR A 75 18.96 -0.49 9.92
C TYR A 75 19.94 -1.37 9.12
N GLY A 76 21.24 -1.27 9.40
CA GLY A 76 22.25 -2.03 8.65
C GLY A 76 22.46 -1.56 7.22
N MET A 77 22.02 -0.34 6.87
CA MET A 77 22.03 0.18 5.51
C MET A 77 23.41 0.08 4.86
N ALA A 78 23.48 -0.53 3.68
CA ALA A 78 24.72 -0.57 2.91
C ALA A 78 25.21 0.84 2.50
N PRO A 79 26.51 1.07 2.30
CA PRO A 79 27.04 2.36 1.84
C PRO A 79 26.35 2.90 0.57
N ALA A 80 25.95 2.02 -0.35
CA ALA A 80 25.16 2.37 -1.53
C ALA A 80 23.78 2.95 -1.17
N MET A 81 23.08 2.35 -0.20
CA MET A 81 21.81 2.85 0.31
C MET A 81 22.01 4.18 1.04
N GLN A 82 23.05 4.27 1.87
CA GLN A 82 23.41 5.50 2.57
C GLN A 82 23.76 6.62 1.58
N SER A 83 24.50 6.33 0.51
CA SER A 83 24.79 7.28 -0.58
C SER A 83 23.51 7.72 -1.27
N PHE A 84 22.60 6.78 -1.59
CA PHE A 84 21.30 7.09 -2.18
C PHE A 84 20.48 8.05 -1.29
N PHE A 85 20.33 7.74 0.00
CA PHE A 85 19.64 8.61 0.95
C PHE A 85 20.43 9.89 1.28
N GLY A 86 21.75 9.85 1.23
CA GLY A 86 22.64 10.99 1.45
C GLY A 86 22.55 12.01 0.32
N ALA A 87 22.58 11.55 -0.92
CA ALA A 87 22.36 12.34 -2.13
C ALA A 87 20.97 12.99 -2.14
N CYS A 88 19.98 12.34 -1.51
CA CYS A 88 18.70 12.95 -1.22
C CYS A 88 18.87 14.22 -0.38
N ASN A 89 19.51 14.07 0.78
CA ASN A 89 19.61 15.14 1.78
C ASN A 89 20.66 16.21 1.42
N ALA A 90 21.44 15.99 0.36
CA ALA A 90 22.46 16.92 -0.07
C ALA A 90 21.88 18.13 -0.83
N PRO A 91 22.46 19.33 -0.66
CA PRO A 91 21.98 20.53 -1.34
C PRO A 91 22.11 20.37 -2.87
N PRO A 92 21.28 21.07 -3.67
CA PRO A 92 21.35 21.00 -5.13
C PRO A 92 22.74 21.32 -5.70
N GLU A 93 23.52 22.16 -5.00
CA GLU A 93 24.87 22.54 -5.39
C GLU A 93 25.97 21.57 -4.90
N ALA A 94 25.64 20.60 -4.04
CA ALA A 94 26.61 19.59 -3.64
C ALA A 94 26.79 18.57 -4.77
N GLU A 95 28.04 18.43 -5.22
CA GLU A 95 28.47 17.27 -5.99
C GLU A 95 28.42 16.06 -5.06
N VAL A 96 27.27 15.37 -5.06
CA VAL A 96 27.16 14.06 -4.42
C VAL A 96 27.10 13.02 -5.52
N GLU A 97 28.13 12.20 -5.55
CA GLU A 97 28.18 11.01 -6.39
C GLU A 97 27.14 10.02 -5.85
N ALA A 98 25.96 10.04 -6.48
CA ALA A 98 24.87 9.15 -6.13
C ALA A 98 25.16 7.75 -6.65
N PHE A 99 25.09 6.75 -5.78
CA PHE A 99 25.24 5.37 -6.20
C PHE A 99 24.04 4.90 -7.05
N CYS A 100 24.29 4.16 -8.14
CA CYS A 100 23.24 3.59 -9.00
C CYS A 100 22.56 2.38 -8.33
N LEU A 101 21.75 2.63 -7.31
CA LEU A 101 21.14 1.58 -6.48
C LEU A 101 20.21 0.67 -7.31
N TYR A 102 19.33 1.24 -8.14
CA TYR A 102 18.44 0.45 -9.01
C TYR A 102 19.20 -0.37 -10.07
N GLY A 103 20.34 0.12 -10.54
CA GLY A 103 21.20 -0.64 -11.45
C GLY A 103 21.85 -1.83 -10.75
N ALA A 104 22.35 -1.66 -9.53
CA ALA A 104 22.90 -2.76 -8.75
C ALA A 104 21.83 -3.82 -8.44
N VAL A 105 20.63 -3.40 -8.06
CA VAL A 105 19.52 -4.34 -7.83
C VAL A 105 19.13 -5.07 -9.13
N SER A 106 19.14 -4.38 -10.27
CA SER A 106 18.91 -4.99 -11.58
C SER A 106 20.01 -5.98 -11.97
N ALA A 107 21.27 -5.67 -11.67
CA ALA A 107 22.40 -6.58 -11.87
C ALA A 107 22.27 -7.84 -11.00
N LEU A 108 21.88 -7.71 -9.72
CA LEU A 108 21.60 -8.86 -8.84
C LEU A 108 20.51 -9.77 -9.43
N TRP A 109 19.42 -9.18 -9.95
CA TRP A 109 18.35 -9.93 -10.58
C TRP A 109 18.81 -10.67 -11.84
N VAL A 110 19.56 -9.98 -12.73
CA VAL A 110 20.13 -10.58 -13.94
C VAL A 110 21.08 -11.73 -13.58
N SER A 111 21.98 -11.53 -12.63
CA SER A 111 22.91 -12.57 -12.19
C SER A 111 22.16 -13.76 -11.59
N ALA A 112 21.17 -13.53 -10.72
CA ALA A 112 20.35 -14.58 -10.13
C ALA A 112 19.67 -15.44 -11.21
N ARG A 113 19.12 -14.80 -12.24
CA ARG A 113 18.48 -15.48 -13.37
C ARG A 113 19.44 -16.42 -14.12
N HIS A 114 20.71 -16.05 -14.26
CA HIS A 114 21.72 -16.79 -15.02
C HIS A 114 22.51 -17.80 -14.18
N VAL A 115 22.09 -18.05 -12.93
CA VAL A 115 22.59 -19.13 -12.07
C VAL A 115 21.52 -20.22 -11.93
N PRO A 116 21.17 -20.97 -13.00
CA PRO A 116 20.02 -21.87 -12.98
C PRO A 116 20.22 -23.11 -12.11
N THR A 117 21.47 -23.53 -11.87
CA THR A 117 21.78 -24.79 -11.16
C THR A 117 22.03 -24.62 -9.67
N ASP A 118 22.40 -23.41 -9.22
CA ASP A 118 22.69 -23.14 -7.82
C ASP A 118 21.58 -22.29 -7.18
N ARG A 119 20.61 -22.98 -6.59
CA ARG A 119 19.48 -22.36 -5.91
C ARG A 119 19.91 -21.47 -4.75
N GLU A 120 20.93 -21.89 -4.00
CA GLU A 120 21.36 -21.17 -2.81
C GLU A 120 21.98 -19.83 -3.20
N GLN A 121 22.88 -19.84 -4.20
CA GLN A 121 23.48 -18.62 -4.74
C GLN A 121 22.43 -17.69 -5.34
N ARG A 122 21.48 -18.22 -6.13
CA ARG A 122 20.38 -17.43 -6.69
C ARG A 122 19.54 -16.77 -5.59
N ASP A 123 19.11 -17.54 -4.60
CA ASP A 123 18.28 -17.02 -3.51
C ASP A 123 19.06 -15.98 -2.68
N ALA A 124 20.38 -16.14 -2.51
CA ALA A 124 21.22 -15.14 -1.85
C ALA A 124 21.27 -13.81 -2.62
N LEU A 125 21.44 -13.84 -3.94
CA LEU A 125 21.42 -12.63 -4.78
C LEU A 125 20.07 -11.91 -4.72
N LEU A 126 18.97 -12.65 -4.81
CA LEU A 126 17.62 -12.06 -4.73
C LEU A 126 17.32 -11.49 -3.33
N ARG A 127 17.75 -12.16 -2.25
CA ARG A 127 17.61 -11.63 -0.87
C ARG A 127 18.42 -10.35 -0.70
N HIS A 128 19.61 -10.29 -1.30
CA HIS A 128 20.42 -9.09 -1.29
C HIS A 128 19.74 -7.94 -2.06
N GLY A 129 19.11 -8.24 -3.20
CA GLY A 129 18.28 -7.27 -3.92
C GLY A 129 17.11 -6.74 -3.10
N ALA A 130 16.39 -7.63 -2.39
CA ALA A 130 15.30 -7.24 -1.48
C ALA A 130 15.80 -6.38 -0.31
N PHE A 131 16.95 -6.71 0.27
CA PHE A 131 17.61 -5.90 1.29
C PHE A 131 17.92 -4.48 0.79
N LEU A 132 18.50 -4.33 -0.40
CA LEU A 132 18.81 -3.03 -1.01
C LEU A 132 17.56 -2.21 -1.34
N LEU A 133 16.43 -2.86 -1.63
CA LEU A 133 15.11 -2.22 -1.74
C LEU A 133 14.51 -1.84 -0.37
N GLY A 134 15.25 -2.06 0.71
CA GLY A 134 14.85 -1.66 2.04
C GLY A 134 13.87 -2.61 2.70
N GLU A 135 13.95 -3.92 2.45
CA GLU A 135 13.17 -4.93 3.19
C GLU A 135 13.21 -4.69 4.71
N ALA A 136 14.41 -4.44 5.27
CA ALA A 136 14.60 -4.11 6.68
C ALA A 136 13.99 -2.76 7.12
N MET A 137 13.66 -1.90 6.16
CA MET A 137 13.05 -0.58 6.35
C MET A 137 11.57 -0.58 5.94
N ARG A 138 10.92 -1.73 5.78
CA ARG A 138 9.53 -1.85 5.28
C ARG A 138 9.36 -1.45 3.82
N SER A 139 10.33 -1.85 2.98
CA SER A 139 10.34 -1.66 1.53
C SER A 139 10.15 -0.18 1.15
N THR A 140 11.04 0.67 1.66
CA THR A 140 11.01 2.13 1.41
C THR A 140 11.34 2.48 -0.04
N LEU A 141 11.96 1.55 -0.77
CA LEU A 141 12.32 1.68 -2.18
C LEU A 141 11.63 0.58 -3.00
N ASP A 142 11.16 0.95 -4.18
CA ASP A 142 10.50 0.07 -5.13
C ASP A 142 10.91 0.46 -6.55
N PHE A 143 10.91 -0.50 -7.48
CA PHE A 143 10.93 -0.24 -8.92
C PHE A 143 9.55 0.25 -9.37
N MET A 144 9.21 1.50 -9.03
CA MET A 144 8.00 2.12 -9.56
C MET A 144 8.11 2.31 -11.09
N GLU A 145 6.98 2.58 -11.76
CA GLU A 145 6.94 2.93 -13.20
C GLU A 145 7.91 4.07 -13.57
N GLY A 146 8.30 4.91 -12.59
CA GLY A 146 9.26 6.00 -12.75
C GLY A 146 10.74 5.64 -12.53
N SER A 147 11.09 4.39 -12.21
CA SER A 147 12.49 3.99 -11.99
C SER A 147 13.35 4.10 -13.25
N GLY A 148 12.73 3.96 -14.43
CA GLY A 148 13.41 3.91 -15.71
C GLY A 148 14.19 2.60 -15.94
N TRP A 149 14.01 1.59 -15.08
CA TRP A 149 14.57 0.25 -15.25
C TRP A 149 13.46 -0.71 -15.70
N PRO A 150 13.76 -1.69 -16.56
CA PRO A 150 12.73 -2.55 -17.15
C PRO A 150 12.35 -3.76 -16.27
N ILE A 151 12.70 -3.74 -14.97
CA ILE A 151 12.31 -4.76 -14.00
C ILE A 151 11.43 -4.16 -12.90
N ASP A 152 10.62 -4.97 -12.25
CA ASP A 152 9.79 -4.58 -11.11
C ASP A 152 10.21 -5.29 -9.80
N SER A 153 9.73 -4.83 -8.65
CA SER A 153 10.04 -5.51 -7.38
C SER A 153 9.43 -6.91 -7.28
N LEU A 154 8.38 -7.23 -8.05
CA LEU A 154 7.86 -8.60 -8.10
C LEU A 154 8.84 -9.52 -8.82
N ASP A 155 9.61 -9.05 -9.79
CA ASP A 155 10.59 -9.88 -10.50
C ASP A 155 11.63 -10.46 -9.53
N ILE A 156 11.94 -9.74 -8.45
CA ILE A 156 12.79 -10.22 -7.35
C ILE A 156 11.99 -11.11 -6.40
N LEU A 157 10.89 -10.59 -5.86
CA LEU A 157 10.12 -11.29 -4.83
C LEU A 157 9.53 -12.61 -5.35
N ALA A 158 8.95 -12.62 -6.55
CA ALA A 158 8.36 -13.78 -7.22
C ALA A 158 9.29 -14.99 -7.31
N ASN A 159 10.59 -14.73 -7.42
CA ASN A 159 11.63 -15.73 -7.64
C ASN A 159 12.34 -16.17 -6.35
N LEU A 160 12.17 -15.47 -5.23
CA LEU A 160 12.71 -15.87 -3.94
C LEU A 160 12.20 -17.25 -3.51
N GLY A 161 13.11 -18.18 -3.23
CA GLY A 161 12.77 -19.49 -2.69
C GLY A 161 12.10 -20.44 -3.67
N ARG A 162 11.88 -20.06 -4.93
CA ARG A 162 11.26 -20.92 -5.96
C ARG A 162 12.23 -22.00 -6.43
N PRO A 163 11.80 -23.19 -6.87
CA PRO A 163 12.73 -24.14 -7.47
C PRO A 163 13.27 -23.63 -8.81
N ASN A 164 12.39 -23.07 -9.65
CA ASN A 164 12.73 -22.56 -10.98
C ASN A 164 12.49 -21.06 -11.04
N PHE A 165 13.37 -20.35 -11.74
CA PHE A 165 13.19 -18.95 -12.06
C PHE A 165 12.05 -18.79 -13.07
N ARG A 166 11.21 -17.76 -12.91
CA ARG A 166 10.09 -17.44 -13.80
C ARG A 166 10.16 -15.99 -14.23
N LEU A 167 9.87 -15.77 -15.51
CA LEU A 167 9.83 -14.44 -16.09
C LEU A 167 8.50 -13.73 -15.82
N PRO A 168 8.47 -12.38 -15.84
CA PRO A 168 7.24 -11.61 -15.61
C PRO A 168 6.04 -12.04 -16.48
N PRO A 169 6.17 -12.34 -17.80
CA PRO A 169 5.06 -12.85 -18.60
C PRO A 169 4.55 -14.24 -18.15
N GLU A 170 5.43 -15.12 -17.68
CA GLU A 170 5.08 -16.46 -17.19
C GLU A 170 4.35 -16.38 -15.86
N LEU A 171 4.78 -15.45 -15.00
CA LEU A 171 4.02 -15.07 -13.82
C LEU A 171 2.63 -14.61 -14.27
N ARG A 172 2.52 -13.56 -15.10
CA ARG A 172 1.24 -12.99 -15.58
C ARG A 172 0.29 -14.00 -16.24
N THR A 173 0.79 -14.95 -17.02
CA THR A 173 -0.04 -15.97 -17.69
C THR A 173 -0.59 -17.03 -16.73
N SER A 174 0.10 -17.27 -15.61
CA SER A 174 -0.41 -18.11 -14.51
C SER A 174 -1.69 -17.55 -13.85
N TYR A 175 -2.02 -16.29 -14.14
CA TYR A 175 -3.03 -15.52 -13.41
C TYR A 175 -4.24 -15.09 -14.25
N ARG A 176 -4.46 -15.67 -15.43
CA ARG A 176 -5.70 -15.42 -16.19
C ARG A 176 -6.91 -15.97 -15.44
N LEU A 177 -7.81 -15.09 -15.05
CA LEU A 177 -9.09 -15.45 -14.44
C LEU A 177 -10.18 -15.61 -15.48
N GLU A 178 -11.00 -16.63 -15.26
CA GLU A 178 -12.36 -16.70 -15.77
C GLU A 178 -13.17 -15.52 -15.19
N PRO A 179 -13.96 -14.80 -16.00
CA PRO A 179 -14.83 -13.76 -15.49
C PRO A 179 -15.78 -14.35 -14.42
N PRO A 180 -16.05 -13.62 -13.32
CA PRO A 180 -16.93 -14.13 -12.28
C PRO A 180 -18.28 -14.52 -12.89
N ALA A 181 -18.75 -15.73 -12.57
CA ALA A 181 -20.05 -16.19 -12.99
C ALA A 181 -21.11 -15.17 -12.53
N LYS A 182 -22.03 -14.79 -13.43
CA LYS A 182 -23.13 -13.87 -13.11
C LYS A 182 -23.95 -14.45 -11.97
N ALA A 183 -23.78 -13.92 -10.75
CA ALA A 183 -24.63 -14.25 -9.63
C ALA A 183 -26.03 -13.67 -9.87
N THR A 184 -27.06 -14.49 -9.72
CA THR A 184 -28.45 -14.02 -9.65
C THR A 184 -28.65 -13.27 -8.35
N ALA A 185 -29.01 -12.00 -8.42
CA ALA A 185 -29.27 -11.18 -7.25
C ALA A 185 -30.44 -11.78 -6.44
N PRO A 186 -30.27 -12.09 -5.16
CA PRO A 186 -31.38 -12.52 -4.32
C PRO A 186 -32.42 -11.40 -4.20
N SER A 187 -33.70 -11.76 -3.96
CA SER A 187 -34.74 -10.79 -3.63
C SER A 187 -34.46 -10.22 -2.24
N LEU A 188 -33.70 -9.12 -2.21
CA LEU A 188 -33.25 -8.51 -0.97
C LEU A 188 -34.43 -7.87 -0.22
N SER A 189 -34.48 -8.08 1.10
CA SER A 189 -35.42 -7.44 2.04
C SER A 189 -35.37 -5.90 1.97
N SER A 190 -36.36 -5.17 2.51
CA SER A 190 -36.34 -3.69 2.56
C SER A 190 -35.16 -3.11 3.36
N GLN A 191 -34.49 -3.94 4.16
CA GLN A 191 -33.35 -3.59 4.98
C GLN A 191 -32.15 -4.48 4.65
N LEU A 192 -30.94 -3.92 4.69
CA LEU A 192 -29.69 -4.67 4.57
C LEU A 192 -28.93 -4.59 5.89
N ARG A 193 -28.64 -5.73 6.53
CA ARG A 193 -27.90 -5.81 7.78
C ARG A 193 -26.48 -6.30 7.52
N VAL A 194 -25.51 -5.47 7.86
CA VAL A 194 -24.10 -5.69 7.60
C VAL A 194 -23.35 -5.80 8.93
N TRP A 195 -22.65 -6.91 9.13
CA TRP A 195 -21.69 -7.05 10.24
C TRP A 195 -20.28 -6.85 9.71
N GLU A 196 -19.57 -5.89 10.28
CA GLU A 196 -18.21 -5.51 9.93
C GLU A 196 -17.19 -6.17 10.88
N ILE A 197 -16.17 -6.77 10.29
CA ILE A 197 -14.99 -7.33 10.95
C ILE A 197 -13.74 -6.70 10.33
N GLY A 198 -13.30 -5.57 10.87
CA GLY A 198 -12.15 -4.86 10.32
C GLY A 198 -11.79 -3.60 11.09
N VAL A 199 -10.50 -3.26 11.15
CA VAL A 199 -9.98 -2.07 11.86
C VAL A 199 -9.76 -0.88 10.94
N HIS A 200 -9.82 -1.09 9.61
CA HIS A 200 -9.47 -0.06 8.66
C HIS A 200 -10.68 0.81 8.35
N ALA A 201 -10.66 2.03 8.89
CA ALA A 201 -11.86 2.84 8.94
C ALA A 201 -12.43 3.19 7.55
N SER A 202 -11.56 3.65 6.65
CA SER A 202 -11.86 4.01 5.26
C SER A 202 -12.38 2.86 4.41
N LEU A 203 -11.78 1.67 4.54
CA LEU A 203 -12.16 0.48 3.76
C LEU A 203 -13.55 -0.02 4.10
N SER A 204 -14.01 0.15 5.34
CA SER A 204 -15.40 -0.17 5.66
C SER A 204 -16.35 0.94 5.25
N ALA A 205 -15.93 2.20 5.42
CA ALA A 205 -16.77 3.37 5.13
C ALA A 205 -17.18 3.45 3.66
N GLU A 206 -16.27 3.11 2.77
CA GLU A 206 -16.49 3.15 1.33
C GLU A 206 -17.67 2.26 0.87
N PRO A 207 -17.64 0.92 1.04
CA PRO A 207 -18.74 0.05 0.62
C PRO A 207 -20.04 0.36 1.37
N LEU A 208 -20.01 0.67 2.67
CA LEU A 208 -21.20 1.01 3.44
C LEU A 208 -21.88 2.29 2.92
N GLN A 209 -21.09 3.33 2.60
CA GLN A 209 -21.62 4.57 2.04
C GLN A 209 -22.09 4.38 0.60
N MET A 210 -21.39 3.61 -0.23
CA MET A 210 -21.86 3.27 -1.57
C MET A 210 -23.19 2.51 -1.53
N TRP A 211 -23.31 1.51 -0.66
CA TRP A 211 -24.54 0.73 -0.49
C TRP A 211 -25.69 1.58 0.03
N SER A 212 -25.48 2.41 1.05
CA SER A 212 -26.55 3.28 1.57
C SER A 212 -27.06 4.33 0.57
N ARG A 213 -26.26 4.66 -0.46
CA ARG A 213 -26.63 5.56 -1.57
C ARG A 213 -27.32 4.84 -2.72
N VAL A 214 -26.83 3.65 -3.10
CA VAL A 214 -27.29 2.92 -4.30
C VAL A 214 -28.47 2.01 -3.99
N LEU A 215 -28.43 1.34 -2.85
CA LEU A 215 -29.53 0.51 -2.38
C LEU A 215 -30.53 1.48 -1.76
N ALA A 216 -31.69 1.67 -2.40
CA ALA A 216 -32.80 2.48 -1.88
C ALA A 216 -33.45 1.80 -0.66
N LYS A 217 -32.64 1.53 0.37
CA LYS A 217 -32.91 0.67 1.52
C LYS A 217 -32.23 1.23 2.75
N ASP A 218 -32.81 0.94 3.90
CA ASP A 218 -32.16 1.19 5.18
C ASP A 218 -31.02 0.18 5.37
N LEU A 219 -29.83 0.68 5.67
CA LEU A 219 -28.66 -0.11 5.98
C LEU A 219 -28.47 -0.11 7.50
N GLN A 220 -28.59 -1.27 8.12
CA GLN A 220 -28.18 -1.50 9.49
C GLN A 220 -26.76 -2.02 9.49
N HIS A 221 -25.87 -1.32 10.20
CA HIS A 221 -24.47 -1.64 10.29
C HIS A 221 -24.10 -1.93 11.73
N ARG A 222 -23.32 -2.99 11.91
CA ARG A 222 -22.76 -3.39 13.19
C ARG A 222 -21.27 -3.57 13.07
N ASN A 223 -20.48 -2.90 13.90
CA ASN A 223 -19.04 -3.13 13.98
C ASN A 223 -18.69 -4.02 15.16
N LEU A 224 -18.24 -5.24 14.88
CA LEU A 224 -17.94 -6.22 15.93
C LEU A 224 -16.62 -5.92 16.67
N ILE A 225 -15.79 -5.02 16.13
CA ILE A 225 -14.46 -4.68 16.67
C ILE A 225 -14.29 -3.18 16.95
N ARG A 226 -15.38 -2.51 17.33
CA ARG A 226 -15.40 -1.05 17.53
C ARG A 226 -14.45 -0.53 18.61
N ASP A 227 -14.05 -1.36 19.58
CA ASP A 227 -13.21 -0.94 20.72
C ASP A 227 -11.71 -1.05 20.42
N GLN A 228 -11.35 -1.51 19.22
CA GLN A 228 -9.99 -1.78 18.76
C GLN A 228 -9.48 -0.64 17.87
N TYR A 229 -10.35 0.34 17.59
CA TYR A 229 -10.01 1.52 16.83
C TYR A 229 -9.08 2.45 17.60
N PRO A 230 -8.31 3.29 16.89
CA PRO A 230 -7.49 4.30 17.54
C PRO A 230 -8.34 5.23 18.40
N LYS A 231 -7.82 5.62 19.56
CA LYS A 231 -8.49 6.56 20.49
C LYS A 231 -8.89 7.90 19.86
N TRP A 232 -8.27 8.28 18.74
CA TRP A 232 -8.61 9.51 18.01
C TRP A 232 -9.88 9.39 17.15
N LEU A 233 -10.40 8.17 16.96
CA LEU A 233 -11.66 7.90 16.25
C LEU A 233 -12.63 7.11 17.16
N PRO A 234 -13.08 7.69 18.29
CA PRO A 234 -13.87 6.96 19.30
C PRO A 234 -15.28 6.59 18.80
N ASP A 235 -15.83 7.32 17.83
CA ASP A 235 -17.12 7.03 17.21
C ASP A 235 -17.02 7.09 15.69
N LYS A 236 -16.75 5.94 15.07
CA LYS A 236 -16.68 5.78 13.61
C LYS A 236 -18.00 6.13 12.94
N CYS A 237 -19.11 5.82 13.60
CA CYS A 237 -20.42 6.01 13.03
C CYS A 237 -20.77 7.48 12.89
N ALA A 238 -20.57 8.24 13.98
CA ALA A 238 -20.72 9.68 13.96
C ALA A 238 -19.69 10.36 13.05
N THR A 239 -18.49 9.80 12.88
CA THR A 239 -17.40 10.48 12.16
C THR A 239 -17.36 10.18 10.66
N LEU A 240 -17.51 8.91 10.26
CA LEU A 240 -17.30 8.45 8.88
C LEU A 240 -18.58 7.94 8.20
N TYR A 241 -19.56 7.47 8.98
CA TYR A 241 -20.75 6.79 8.45
C TYR A 241 -21.99 7.68 8.46
N GLN A 242 -21.83 8.98 8.17
CA GLN A 242 -22.89 9.97 8.39
C GLN A 242 -24.07 9.92 7.38
N HIS A 243 -24.39 8.79 6.74
CA HIS A 243 -25.46 8.72 5.72
C HIS A 243 -26.86 8.57 6.36
N PRO A 244 -27.91 9.28 5.88
CA PRO A 244 -29.25 9.19 6.46
C PRO A 244 -29.81 7.77 6.53
N ASN A 245 -29.48 6.94 5.54
CA ASN A 245 -29.92 5.54 5.45
C ASN A 245 -28.92 4.55 6.09
N LEU A 246 -27.90 5.02 6.82
CA LEU A 246 -26.89 4.19 7.46
C LEU A 246 -27.02 4.30 8.98
N HIS A 247 -27.54 3.24 9.58
CA HIS A 247 -27.78 3.18 11.02
C HIS A 247 -26.79 2.22 11.66
N CYS A 248 -25.91 2.77 12.48
CA CYS A 248 -25.05 1.94 13.31
C CYS A 248 -25.77 1.49 14.56
N ASP A 249 -25.62 0.21 14.90
CA ASP A 249 -25.85 -0.21 16.27
C ASP A 249 -24.62 0.05 17.15
N ASN A 250 -24.90 0.21 18.44
CA ASN A 250 -23.90 0.37 19.49
C ASN A 250 -24.02 -0.78 20.51
N VAL A 251 -24.32 -1.99 20.04
CA VAL A 251 -24.54 -3.14 20.93
C VAL A 251 -23.22 -3.57 21.58
N GLN A 252 -23.26 -3.80 22.89
CA GLN A 252 -22.20 -4.49 23.63
C GLN A 252 -22.75 -5.85 24.05
N ASP A 253 -22.17 -6.93 23.53
CA ASP A 253 -22.57 -8.30 23.83
C ASP A 253 -21.34 -9.24 23.87
N ASP A 254 -21.59 -10.53 23.99
CA ASP A 254 -20.57 -11.59 24.00
C ASP A 254 -19.71 -11.65 22.72
N LEU A 255 -20.25 -11.32 21.54
CA LEU A 255 -19.45 -11.21 20.30
C LEU A 255 -18.46 -10.06 20.41
N THR A 256 -18.93 -8.89 20.82
CA THR A 256 -18.09 -7.70 20.98
C THR A 256 -17.01 -7.94 22.05
N GLN A 257 -17.37 -8.64 23.12
CA GLN A 257 -16.45 -9.04 24.18
C GLN A 257 -15.40 -10.05 23.69
N LEU A 258 -15.79 -11.06 22.90
CA LEU A 258 -14.86 -12.02 22.31
C LEU A 258 -13.76 -11.31 21.51
N PHE A 259 -14.13 -10.31 20.70
CA PHE A 259 -13.16 -9.53 19.94
C PHE A 259 -12.21 -8.70 20.81
N ARG A 260 -12.66 -8.19 21.97
CA ARG A 260 -11.76 -7.51 22.95
C ARG A 260 -10.73 -8.43 23.55
N GLU A 261 -11.10 -9.68 23.80
CA GLU A 261 -10.22 -10.66 24.42
C GLU A 261 -9.22 -11.25 23.40
N ARG A 262 -9.63 -11.36 22.13
CA ARG A 262 -8.86 -12.06 21.09
C ARG A 262 -8.07 -11.14 20.15
N ILE A 263 -8.48 -9.89 19.99
CA ILE A 263 -7.76 -8.92 19.14
C ILE A 263 -7.00 -7.93 20.03
N PRO A 264 -5.67 -7.82 19.85
CA PRO A 264 -4.88 -6.87 20.61
C PRO A 264 -5.39 -5.43 20.42
N HIS A 265 -5.39 -4.66 21.52
CA HIS A 265 -5.88 -3.28 21.53
C HIS A 265 -4.96 -2.36 20.74
N SER A 266 -5.15 -2.25 19.42
CA SER A 266 -4.87 -1.06 18.60
C SER A 266 -4.96 -1.39 17.11
N ALA A 267 -5.60 -0.54 16.31
CA ALA A 267 -5.51 -0.58 14.84
C ALA A 267 -4.09 -0.32 14.28
N VAL A 268 -3.12 0.02 15.14
CA VAL A 268 -1.69 0.07 14.80
C VAL A 268 -0.88 -1.08 15.40
N SER A 269 -1.52 -2.00 16.13
CA SER A 269 -0.83 -3.20 16.60
C SER A 269 -0.58 -4.11 15.41
N ASN A 270 0.68 -4.50 15.22
CA ASN A 270 1.08 -5.56 14.30
C ASN A 270 1.09 -6.93 14.99
N GLU A 271 0.56 -7.02 16.21
CA GLU A 271 0.54 -8.27 16.96
C GLU A 271 -0.38 -9.28 16.26
N PRO A 272 0.10 -10.52 16.07
CA PRO A 272 -0.65 -11.54 15.39
C PRO A 272 -1.81 -12.07 16.25
N VAL A 273 -2.82 -12.63 15.60
CA VAL A 273 -3.83 -13.46 16.27
C VAL A 273 -3.28 -14.88 16.36
N GLU A 274 -2.77 -15.26 17.53
CA GLU A 274 -2.01 -16.51 17.71
C GLU A 274 -2.84 -17.78 17.46
N ASP A 275 -4.12 -17.81 17.88
CA ASP A 275 -5.00 -18.98 17.76
C ASP A 275 -6.31 -18.65 17.02
N MET A 276 -6.19 -18.50 15.69
CA MET A 276 -7.34 -18.28 14.81
C MET A 276 -8.33 -19.45 14.81
N THR A 277 -7.88 -20.68 15.08
CA THR A 277 -8.78 -21.86 15.05
C THR A 277 -9.75 -21.83 16.23
N SER A 278 -9.24 -21.63 17.45
CA SER A 278 -10.09 -21.48 18.63
C SER A 278 -10.96 -20.24 18.51
N PHE A 279 -10.42 -19.13 18.00
CA PHE A 279 -11.20 -17.90 17.82
C PHE A 279 -12.37 -18.09 16.83
N ALA A 280 -12.13 -18.72 15.68
CA ALA A 280 -13.19 -19.03 14.72
C ALA A 280 -14.26 -19.96 15.32
N ALA A 281 -13.86 -20.97 16.10
CA ALA A 281 -14.81 -21.87 16.77
C ALA A 281 -15.70 -21.12 17.78
N ASP A 282 -15.10 -20.28 18.64
CA ASP A 282 -15.84 -19.46 19.61
C ASP A 282 -16.78 -18.48 18.90
N PHE A 283 -16.30 -17.82 17.85
CA PHE A 283 -17.10 -16.88 17.06
C PHE A 283 -18.30 -17.57 16.41
N VAL A 284 -18.09 -18.73 15.76
CA VAL A 284 -19.17 -19.51 15.15
C VAL A 284 -20.22 -19.92 16.18
N ASN A 285 -19.79 -20.38 17.36
CA ASN A 285 -20.70 -20.78 18.44
C ASN A 285 -21.59 -19.60 18.90
N LEU A 286 -21.02 -18.42 19.07
CA LEU A 286 -21.76 -17.21 19.46
C LEU A 286 -22.65 -16.69 18.32
N ALA A 287 -22.13 -16.65 17.09
CA ALA A 287 -22.82 -16.09 15.93
C ALA A 287 -23.96 -16.98 15.41
N ALA A 288 -23.89 -18.30 15.58
CA ALA A 288 -24.87 -19.25 15.05
C ALA A 288 -26.32 -18.92 15.43
N SER A 289 -26.55 -18.48 16.68
CA SER A 289 -27.88 -18.10 17.16
C SER A 289 -28.40 -16.77 16.59
N ARG A 290 -27.50 -15.96 16.03
CA ARG A 290 -27.75 -14.59 15.54
C ARG A 290 -27.57 -14.44 14.03
N LEU A 291 -27.37 -15.52 13.28
CA LEU A 291 -27.22 -15.46 11.82
C LEU A 291 -28.43 -14.81 11.12
N ARG A 292 -29.61 -14.83 11.75
CA ARG A 292 -30.79 -14.12 11.24
C ARG A 292 -30.67 -12.61 11.31
N GLU A 293 -29.70 -12.05 12.03
CA GLU A 293 -29.45 -10.61 12.22
C GLU A 293 -28.43 -10.04 11.23
N VAL A 294 -27.84 -10.89 10.38
CA VAL A 294 -26.83 -10.49 9.39
C VAL A 294 -27.22 -11.00 8.01
N ASP A 295 -27.18 -10.10 7.02
CA ASP A 295 -27.41 -10.45 5.62
C ASP A 295 -26.07 -10.55 4.87
N VAL A 296 -25.07 -9.77 5.28
CA VAL A 296 -23.73 -9.72 4.68
C VAL A 296 -22.66 -9.48 5.75
N PHE A 297 -21.54 -10.20 5.64
CA PHE A 297 -20.30 -9.85 6.36
C PHE A 297 -19.41 -8.95 5.52
N LEU A 298 -18.83 -7.93 6.15
CA LEU A 298 -17.83 -7.05 5.56
C LEU A 298 -16.51 -7.19 6.32
N CYS A 299 -15.48 -7.75 5.70
CA CYS A 299 -14.14 -7.74 6.29
C CYS A 299 -13.25 -6.65 5.67
N THR A 300 -12.36 -6.08 6.49
CA THR A 300 -11.23 -5.27 5.96
C THR A 300 -9.85 -5.84 6.28
N ILE A 301 -9.79 -7.01 6.93
CA ILE A 301 -8.56 -7.75 7.21
C ILE A 301 -8.76 -9.19 6.72
N ALA A 302 -7.89 -9.66 5.84
CA ALA A 302 -8.02 -10.98 5.21
C ALA A 302 -8.01 -12.12 6.23
N TYR A 303 -7.15 -12.06 7.26
CA TYR A 303 -7.07 -13.10 8.27
C TYR A 303 -8.35 -13.21 9.12
N LEU A 304 -9.00 -12.08 9.44
CA LEU A 304 -10.25 -12.06 10.19
C LEU A 304 -11.45 -12.56 9.39
N CYS A 305 -11.38 -12.60 8.05
CA CYS A 305 -12.45 -13.24 7.26
C CYS A 305 -12.57 -14.74 7.54
N LEU A 306 -11.53 -15.41 8.04
CA LEU A 306 -11.63 -16.83 8.38
C LEU A 306 -12.69 -17.12 9.44
N LEU A 307 -13.06 -16.13 10.26
CA LEU A 307 -14.10 -16.27 11.28
C LEU A 307 -15.47 -16.60 10.68
N VAL A 308 -15.75 -16.14 9.45
CA VAL A 308 -17.07 -16.30 8.81
C VAL A 308 -17.11 -17.44 7.80
N GLU A 309 -16.00 -18.15 7.59
CA GLU A 309 -15.88 -19.24 6.62
C GLU A 309 -16.97 -20.31 6.80
N ALA A 310 -17.30 -20.65 8.05
CA ALA A 310 -18.26 -21.70 8.37
C ALA A 310 -19.74 -21.25 8.45
N LEU A 311 -20.04 -19.95 8.27
CA LEU A 311 -21.38 -19.41 8.54
C LEU A 311 -22.31 -19.39 7.32
N ASP A 312 -21.80 -19.69 6.11
CA ASP A 312 -22.53 -19.66 4.84
C ASP A 312 -23.35 -18.37 4.59
N VAL A 313 -22.83 -17.24 5.09
CA VAL A 313 -23.40 -15.91 4.87
C VAL A 313 -22.58 -15.20 3.79
N PRO A 314 -23.23 -14.46 2.86
CA PRO A 314 -22.51 -13.66 1.88
C PRO A 314 -21.44 -12.78 2.53
N THR A 315 -20.23 -12.82 2.00
CA THR A 315 -19.08 -12.12 2.56
C THR A 315 -18.41 -11.25 1.52
N LEU A 316 -18.25 -9.97 1.82
CA LEU A 316 -17.40 -9.04 1.08
C LEU A 316 -16.11 -8.81 1.87
N GLY A 317 -14.97 -9.07 1.25
CA GLY A 317 -13.66 -8.65 1.75
C GLY A 317 -13.14 -7.50 0.90
N TYR A 318 -12.81 -6.38 1.54
CA TYR A 318 -12.17 -5.24 0.87
C TYR A 318 -10.93 -4.82 1.65
N PHE A 319 -9.76 -5.17 1.12
CA PHE A 319 -8.51 -5.16 1.85
C PHE A 319 -7.60 -4.01 1.40
N GLY A 320 -6.94 -3.39 2.38
CA GLY A 320 -5.91 -2.36 2.19
C GLY A 320 -4.70 -2.59 3.11
N HIS A 321 -4.61 -3.79 3.66
CA HIS A 321 -3.45 -4.27 4.40
C HIS A 321 -2.84 -5.46 3.64
N PRO A 322 -1.53 -5.71 3.79
CA PRO A 322 -0.90 -6.91 3.25
C PRO A 322 -1.62 -8.18 3.70
N LEU A 323 -1.63 -9.23 2.88
CA LEU A 323 -2.37 -10.47 3.17
C LEU A 323 -1.98 -11.09 4.51
N LEU A 324 -0.70 -11.00 4.89
CA LEU A 324 -0.15 -11.54 6.14
C LEU A 324 -0.35 -10.63 7.36
N PHE A 325 -1.12 -9.54 7.24
CA PHE A 325 -1.43 -8.67 8.37
C PHE A 325 -2.18 -9.45 9.46
N MET A 326 -1.65 -9.39 10.69
CA MET A 326 -2.10 -10.14 11.88
C MET A 326 -1.93 -11.67 11.81
N VAL A 327 -1.22 -12.19 10.80
CA VAL A 327 -0.90 -13.62 10.69
C VAL A 327 0.40 -13.91 11.44
N PRO A 328 0.45 -14.91 12.34
CA PRO A 328 1.69 -15.33 12.99
C PRO A 328 2.84 -15.57 12.00
N ASP A 329 4.07 -15.27 12.41
CA ASP A 329 5.29 -15.61 11.66
C ASP A 329 5.69 -17.08 11.85
N ASP A 330 4.72 -17.96 11.64
CA ASP A 330 4.87 -19.41 11.65
C ASP A 330 4.53 -19.96 10.26
N HIS A 331 5.43 -20.76 9.70
CA HIS A 331 5.29 -21.28 8.33
C HIS A 331 4.03 -22.14 8.16
N VAL A 332 3.75 -23.01 9.12
CA VAL A 332 2.60 -23.93 9.06
C VAL A 332 1.29 -23.15 9.15
N VAL A 333 1.23 -22.14 10.03
CA VAL A 333 0.08 -21.25 10.15
C VAL A 333 -0.17 -20.46 8.86
N ARG A 334 0.89 -19.92 8.24
CA ARG A 334 0.79 -19.16 6.98
C ARG A 334 0.32 -20.03 5.82
N GLU A 335 0.87 -21.23 5.66
CA GLU A 335 0.42 -22.18 4.63
C GLU A 335 -1.04 -22.57 4.82
N SER A 336 -1.45 -22.85 6.06
CA SER A 336 -2.84 -23.14 6.40
C SER A 336 -3.77 -21.97 6.07
N PHE A 337 -3.36 -20.74 6.41
CA PHE A 337 -4.10 -19.54 6.09
C PHE A 337 -4.24 -19.33 4.58
N TRP A 338 -3.16 -19.43 3.80
CA TRP A 338 -3.22 -19.29 2.35
C TRP A 338 -4.19 -20.29 1.72
N ALA A 339 -4.16 -21.55 2.17
CA ALA A 339 -5.08 -22.58 1.68
C ALA A 339 -6.55 -22.22 1.95
N LYS A 340 -6.88 -21.79 3.17
CA LYS A 340 -8.24 -21.37 3.55
C LYS A 340 -8.67 -20.11 2.81
N PHE A 341 -7.81 -19.10 2.74
CA PHE A 341 -8.09 -17.85 2.04
C PHE A 341 -8.40 -18.10 0.55
N MET A 342 -7.60 -18.92 -0.13
CA MET A 342 -7.86 -19.32 -1.52
C MET A 342 -9.17 -20.09 -1.66
N GLY A 343 -9.50 -20.97 -0.69
CA GLY A 343 -10.78 -21.67 -0.64
C GLY A 343 -11.96 -20.70 -0.57
N MET A 344 -11.91 -19.75 0.37
CA MET A 344 -12.91 -18.70 0.52
C MET A 344 -13.03 -17.84 -0.73
N ALA A 345 -11.91 -17.38 -1.29
CA ALA A 345 -11.90 -16.49 -2.46
C ALA A 345 -12.51 -17.14 -3.72
N ARG A 346 -12.58 -18.48 -3.77
CA ARG A 346 -13.25 -19.25 -4.84
C ARG A 346 -14.71 -19.59 -4.52
N SER A 347 -15.18 -19.32 -3.32
CA SER A 347 -16.57 -19.56 -2.92
C SER A 347 -17.52 -18.62 -3.68
N ARG A 348 -18.72 -19.10 -3.99
CA ARG A 348 -19.75 -18.32 -4.69
C ARG A 348 -20.43 -17.28 -3.79
N THR A 349 -20.33 -17.45 -2.47
CA THR A 349 -20.89 -16.52 -1.47
C THR A 349 -19.90 -15.46 -1.04
N VAL A 350 -18.66 -15.50 -1.57
CA VAL A 350 -17.58 -14.61 -1.17
C VAL A 350 -17.14 -13.76 -2.36
N ALA A 351 -17.00 -12.45 -2.13
CA ALA A 351 -16.36 -11.53 -3.06
C ALA A 351 -15.22 -10.83 -2.34
N PHE A 352 -14.01 -10.94 -2.87
CA PHE A 352 -12.83 -10.28 -2.33
C PHE A 352 -12.29 -9.25 -3.32
N ALA A 353 -11.81 -8.12 -2.81
CA ALA A 353 -11.19 -7.05 -3.56
C ALA A 353 -10.08 -6.40 -2.71
N VAL A 354 -9.17 -5.70 -3.37
CA VAL A 354 -8.10 -4.91 -2.74
C VAL A 354 -8.23 -3.44 -3.13
N SER A 355 -7.69 -2.53 -2.32
CA SER A 355 -7.81 -1.07 -2.49
C SER A 355 -7.09 -0.52 -3.71
N ASP A 356 -6.09 -1.22 -4.22
CA ASP A 356 -5.21 -0.70 -5.25
C ASP A 356 -4.46 -1.81 -6.01
N PRO A 357 -3.88 -1.48 -7.18
CA PRO A 357 -3.15 -2.45 -7.99
C PRO A 357 -1.88 -2.98 -7.34
N PHE A 358 -1.24 -2.24 -6.44
CA PHE A 358 0.00 -2.70 -5.82
C PHE A 358 -0.29 -3.80 -4.81
N LEU A 359 -1.29 -3.61 -3.96
CA LEU A 359 -1.76 -4.64 -3.05
C LEU A 359 -2.30 -5.86 -3.79
N GLN A 360 -2.94 -5.68 -4.95
CA GLN A 360 -3.34 -6.79 -5.82
C GLN A 360 -2.14 -7.65 -6.19
N MET A 361 -1.04 -7.03 -6.61
CA MET A 361 0.19 -7.73 -6.97
C MET A 361 0.80 -8.47 -5.77
N GLN A 362 0.77 -7.89 -4.57
CA GLN A 362 1.23 -8.58 -3.36
C GLN A 362 0.40 -9.85 -3.06
N TYR A 363 -0.93 -9.72 -3.10
CA TYR A 363 -1.82 -10.86 -2.90
C TYR A 363 -1.59 -11.93 -3.98
N GLU A 364 -1.47 -11.52 -5.24
CA GLU A 364 -1.18 -12.40 -6.38
C GLU A 364 0.18 -13.10 -6.22
N TYR A 365 1.20 -12.42 -5.70
CA TYR A 365 2.48 -13.05 -5.38
C TYR A 365 2.35 -14.13 -4.29
N GLN A 366 1.59 -13.85 -3.24
CA GLN A 366 1.49 -14.71 -2.06
C GLN A 366 0.57 -15.92 -2.26
N VAL A 367 -0.60 -15.74 -2.87
CA VAL A 367 -1.59 -16.82 -3.05
C VAL A 367 -1.87 -17.18 -4.51
N GLY A 368 -1.34 -16.42 -5.47
CA GLY A 368 -1.56 -16.68 -6.89
C GLY A 368 -3.00 -16.44 -7.33
N SER A 369 -3.84 -17.48 -7.20
CA SER A 369 -5.21 -17.49 -7.75
C SER A 369 -6.26 -17.77 -6.67
N PRO A 370 -7.36 -16.99 -6.61
CA PRO A 370 -7.76 -16.01 -7.62
C PRO A 370 -7.06 -14.65 -7.45
N ARG A 371 -6.78 -13.98 -8.56
CA ARG A 371 -6.35 -12.58 -8.57
C ARG A 371 -7.50 -11.68 -8.12
N LEU A 372 -7.35 -11.01 -6.99
CA LEU A 372 -8.41 -10.15 -6.46
C LEU A 372 -8.54 -8.89 -7.31
N PRO A 373 -9.74 -8.42 -7.68
CA PRO A 373 -9.89 -7.13 -8.35
C PRO A 373 -9.35 -5.99 -7.47
N ALA A 374 -8.59 -5.09 -8.09
CA ALA A 374 -8.20 -3.82 -7.49
C ALA A 374 -9.32 -2.79 -7.70
N ILE A 375 -9.95 -2.34 -6.62
CA ILE A 375 -11.01 -1.34 -6.62
C ILE A 375 -10.49 -0.11 -5.88
N ARG A 376 -10.31 0.98 -6.62
CA ARG A 376 -9.86 2.25 -6.03
C ARG A 376 -10.96 2.85 -5.17
N SER A 377 -10.62 3.38 -4.01
CA SER A 377 -11.57 4.12 -3.18
C SER A 377 -11.98 5.42 -3.87
N HIS A 378 -13.26 5.79 -3.81
CA HIS A 378 -13.76 7.11 -4.22
C HIS A 378 -13.93 8.05 -3.01
N ALA A 379 -13.62 7.57 -1.81
CA ALA A 379 -13.64 8.32 -0.56
C ALA A 379 -14.90 9.17 -0.34
N LEU A 380 -16.06 8.71 -0.81
CA LEU A 380 -17.33 9.46 -0.75
C LEU A 380 -17.83 9.64 0.69
N TYR A 381 -17.30 8.85 1.62
CA TYR A 381 -17.58 8.93 3.04
C TYR A 381 -16.92 10.16 3.69
N THR A 382 -15.89 10.75 3.09
CA THR A 382 -15.19 11.92 3.64
C THR A 382 -16.07 13.17 3.65
N ARG A 383 -16.95 13.31 2.64
CA ARG A 383 -17.84 14.47 2.41
C ARG A 383 -17.14 15.82 2.34
N ALA A 384 -15.82 15.81 2.27
CA ALA A 384 -15.03 17.01 2.15
C ALA A 384 -14.90 17.32 0.65
N SER A 385 -15.12 18.58 0.31
CA SER A 385 -14.78 19.14 -0.99
C SER A 385 -13.59 20.06 -0.80
N TYR A 386 -12.68 20.07 -1.75
CA TYR A 386 -11.48 20.91 -1.72
C TYR A 386 -11.88 22.40 -1.75
N VAL A 387 -11.57 23.12 -0.66
CA VAL A 387 -11.85 24.55 -0.48
C VAL A 387 -10.60 25.22 0.08
N PRO A 388 -9.58 25.48 -0.76
CA PRO A 388 -8.29 25.96 -0.30
C PRO A 388 -8.43 27.35 0.31
N SER A 389 -8.19 27.44 1.61
CA SER A 389 -8.27 28.68 2.41
C SER A 389 -7.02 28.94 3.23
N ARG A 390 -6.20 27.91 3.46
CA ARG A 390 -4.90 28.00 4.11
C ARG A 390 -3.83 28.30 3.08
N ASN A 391 -2.85 29.12 3.44
CA ASN A 391 -1.64 29.34 2.63
C ASN A 391 -0.53 28.34 3.01
N GLU A 392 -0.90 27.07 3.14
CA GLU A 392 -0.03 25.99 3.62
C GLU A 392 -0.17 24.74 2.75
N VAL A 393 0.88 23.94 2.67
CA VAL A 393 0.96 22.63 2.02
C VAL A 393 0.98 21.56 3.11
N LEU A 394 0.04 20.62 3.03
CA LEU A 394 0.04 19.45 3.91
C LEU A 394 1.05 18.43 3.37
N VAL A 395 2.03 18.05 4.19
CA VAL A 395 2.98 16.99 3.86
C VAL A 395 2.67 15.74 4.67
N LEU A 396 2.37 14.67 3.95
CA LEU A 396 2.14 13.33 4.47
C LEU A 396 3.39 12.50 4.25
N ASP A 397 4.38 12.80 5.09
CA ASP A 397 5.60 12.02 5.16
C ASP A 397 5.37 10.78 6.04
N ARG A 398 5.99 9.66 5.70
CA ARG A 398 5.89 8.47 6.55
C ARG A 398 6.47 8.76 7.93
N PRO A 399 5.97 8.12 9.01
CA PRO A 399 6.66 8.13 10.27
C PRO A 399 8.08 7.58 10.05
N HIS A 400 9.10 8.37 10.40
CA HIS A 400 10.54 8.01 10.39
C HIS A 400 11.31 8.17 9.08
N GLU A 401 10.69 8.52 7.96
CA GLU A 401 11.38 8.65 6.67
C GLU A 401 11.24 10.07 6.16
N SER A 402 12.30 10.87 6.15
CA SER A 402 12.30 12.27 5.69
C SER A 402 12.42 12.40 4.16
N VAL A 403 12.07 11.36 3.41
CA VAL A 403 12.38 11.23 1.97
C VAL A 403 11.50 12.17 1.15
N LEU A 404 10.21 12.27 1.46
CA LEU A 404 9.31 13.17 0.73
C LEU A 404 9.68 14.64 0.98
N MET A 405 9.99 14.97 2.23
CA MET A 405 10.46 16.30 2.61
C MET A 405 11.79 16.63 1.93
N CYS A 406 12.70 15.65 1.82
CA CYS A 406 13.93 15.77 1.04
C CYS A 406 13.65 16.10 -0.44
N LEU A 407 12.80 15.30 -1.11
CA LEU A 407 12.50 15.52 -2.53
C LEU A 407 11.86 16.89 -2.78
N LEU A 408 11.00 17.33 -1.85
CA LEU A 408 10.44 18.68 -1.87
C LEU A 408 11.53 19.75 -1.73
N GLN A 409 12.42 19.61 -0.76
CA GLN A 409 13.51 20.57 -0.53
C GLN A 409 14.39 20.71 -1.80
N ARG A 410 14.75 19.60 -2.43
CA ARG A 410 15.58 19.59 -3.64
C ARG A 410 14.84 20.17 -4.84
N SER A 411 13.57 19.83 -5.01
CA SER A 411 12.73 20.33 -6.11
C SER A 411 12.47 21.84 -6.01
N LEU A 412 12.46 22.38 -4.79
CA LEU A 412 12.23 23.80 -4.52
C LEU A 412 13.51 24.64 -4.51
N GLY A 413 14.71 24.03 -4.66
CA GLY A 413 15.97 24.75 -4.71
C GLY A 413 16.38 25.40 -3.37
N SER A 414 15.87 24.89 -2.25
CA SER A 414 16.04 25.47 -0.91
C SER A 414 17.50 25.48 -0.43
N ARG A 415 17.97 26.62 0.10
CA ARG A 415 19.28 26.72 0.76
C ARG A 415 19.21 26.33 2.25
N GLN A 416 19.96 25.27 2.59
CA GLN A 416 20.42 24.81 3.91
C GLN A 416 19.40 24.42 5.01
N GLY A 417 19.48 23.14 5.42
CA GLY A 417 20.13 22.81 6.71
C GLY A 417 19.27 22.39 7.91
N SER A 418 17.93 22.33 7.83
CA SER A 418 17.15 21.94 9.02
C SER A 418 15.95 21.02 8.81
N TRP A 419 15.47 20.86 7.58
CA TRP A 419 14.19 20.20 7.27
C TRP A 419 13.99 18.75 7.79
N PRO A 420 14.97 17.84 7.90
CA PRO A 420 14.68 16.48 8.38
C PRO A 420 14.35 16.42 9.88
N THR A 421 14.69 17.47 10.65
CA THR A 421 14.35 17.55 12.06
C THR A 421 12.95 18.13 12.26
N LEU A 422 12.27 17.80 13.36
CA LEU A 422 11.02 18.47 13.73
C LEU A 422 11.20 19.99 13.78
N GLU A 423 12.31 20.47 14.32
CA GLU A 423 12.61 21.90 14.44
C GLU A 423 12.73 22.58 13.07
N GLY A 424 13.41 21.96 12.10
CA GLY A 424 13.48 22.55 10.78
C GLY A 424 12.23 22.37 9.95
N ARG A 425 11.39 21.35 10.20
CA ARG A 425 10.02 21.32 9.66
C ARG A 425 9.20 22.49 10.18
N LEU A 426 9.29 22.82 11.47
CA LEU A 426 8.62 23.99 12.04
C LEU A 426 9.20 25.31 11.51
N ARG A 427 10.52 25.37 11.29
CA ARG A 427 11.19 26.54 10.71
C ARG A 427 10.82 26.76 9.25
N ALA A 428 10.77 25.69 8.47
CA ALA A 428 10.28 25.67 7.10
C ALA A 428 8.82 26.14 7.01
N ALA A 429 7.98 25.64 7.94
CA ALA A 429 6.59 26.05 8.05
C ALA A 429 6.41 27.56 8.27
N GLY A 430 7.34 28.17 9.00
CA GLY A 430 7.36 29.62 9.28
C GLY A 430 8.27 30.45 8.38
N SER A 431 8.87 29.87 7.34
CA SER A 431 9.81 30.58 6.46
C SER A 431 9.07 31.45 5.44
N GLU A 432 9.55 32.68 5.21
CA GLU A 432 9.09 33.56 4.12
C GLU A 432 9.71 33.21 2.76
N GLU A 433 10.67 32.26 2.72
CA GLU A 433 11.36 31.85 1.48
C GLU A 433 10.42 31.20 0.47
N TYR A 434 9.34 30.57 0.94
CA TYR A 434 8.33 29.94 0.09
C TYR A 434 7.01 30.71 0.19
N PRO A 435 6.23 30.80 -0.90
CA PRO A 435 4.91 31.42 -0.86
C PRO A 435 3.89 30.61 -0.05
N PHE A 436 4.26 29.47 0.53
CA PHE A 436 3.40 28.58 1.31
C PHE A 436 4.13 28.08 2.58
N GLY A 437 3.41 27.92 3.69
CA GLY A 437 3.88 27.15 4.83
C GLY A 437 3.78 25.64 4.59
N PHE A 438 4.47 24.82 5.39
CA PHE A 438 4.40 23.36 5.31
C PHE A 438 3.92 22.79 6.65
N THR A 439 2.97 21.87 6.63
CA THR A 439 2.40 21.29 7.86
C THR A 439 2.32 19.78 7.73
N THR A 440 2.58 19.05 8.82
CA THR A 440 2.42 17.59 8.84
C THR A 440 1.07 17.19 9.42
N ARG A 441 0.57 15.99 9.08
CA ARG A 441 -0.69 15.44 9.64
C ARG A 441 -0.76 15.48 11.17
N SER A 442 0.37 15.29 11.84
CA SER A 442 0.48 15.33 13.32
C SER A 442 0.18 16.69 13.93
N LEU A 443 0.28 17.77 13.16
CA LEU A 443 0.04 19.16 13.60
C LEU A 443 -1.36 19.65 13.26
N THR A 444 -2.26 18.75 12.87
CA THR A 444 -3.65 19.05 12.52
C THR A 444 -4.62 18.35 13.48
N ASP A 445 -5.90 18.68 13.39
CA ASP A 445 -7.00 17.95 14.05
C ASP A 445 -7.31 16.59 13.40
N LYS A 446 -6.59 16.25 12.31
CA LYS A 446 -6.74 15.03 11.51
C LYS A 446 -8.12 14.85 10.89
N GLN A 447 -8.84 15.95 10.63
CA GLN A 447 -10.13 15.92 9.96
C GLN A 447 -10.02 16.18 8.45
N PHE A 448 -10.85 15.49 7.67
CA PHE A 448 -10.92 15.68 6.21
C PHE A 448 -11.35 17.11 5.82
N SER A 449 -12.21 17.74 6.61
CA SER A 449 -12.60 19.14 6.44
C SER A 449 -11.42 20.10 6.56
N THR A 450 -10.51 19.87 7.50
CA THR A 450 -9.28 20.65 7.70
C THR A 450 -8.28 20.36 6.58
N PHE A 451 -8.14 19.10 6.19
CA PHE A 451 -7.30 18.69 5.07
C PHE A 451 -7.69 19.32 3.73
N ALA A 452 -8.99 19.45 3.47
CA ALA A 452 -9.51 20.08 2.26
C ALA A 452 -9.23 21.60 2.16
N GLN A 453 -8.77 22.23 3.24
CA GLN A 453 -8.43 23.66 3.28
C GLN A 453 -6.99 23.98 2.91
N PHE A 454 -6.10 22.99 2.89
CA PHE A 454 -4.70 23.20 2.50
C PHE A 454 -4.59 23.61 1.04
N LYS A 455 -3.58 24.41 0.71
CA LYS A 455 -3.34 24.86 -0.66
C LYS A 455 -2.96 23.71 -1.57
N ALA A 456 -2.16 22.78 -1.07
CA ALA A 456 -1.80 21.55 -1.74
C ALA A 456 -1.51 20.45 -0.71
N VAL A 457 -1.47 19.22 -1.18
CA VAL A 457 -1.08 18.06 -0.39
C VAL A 457 0.04 17.36 -1.13
N VAL A 458 1.10 17.04 -0.40
CA VAL A 458 2.23 16.27 -0.91
C VAL A 458 2.31 15.00 -0.09
N LEU A 459 2.31 13.87 -0.78
CA LEU A 459 2.33 12.54 -0.18
C LEU A 459 3.23 11.62 -0.99
N TRP A 460 3.77 10.60 -0.33
CA TRP A 460 4.50 9.53 -1.00
C TRP A 460 3.51 8.48 -1.50
N ALA A 461 3.50 8.20 -2.79
CA ALA A 461 2.56 7.27 -3.40
C ALA A 461 3.02 5.81 -3.21
N TYR A 462 2.89 5.27 -1.99
CA TYR A 462 3.11 3.85 -1.71
C TYR A 462 1.85 3.20 -1.13
N ASP A 463 1.77 1.88 -1.21
CA ASP A 463 0.65 0.99 -0.84
C ASP A 463 -0.30 1.54 0.25
N MET A 464 0.18 1.66 1.49
CA MET A 464 -0.67 2.08 2.62
C MET A 464 -1.15 3.54 2.54
N ASP A 465 -0.44 4.39 1.79
CA ASP A 465 -0.80 5.79 1.56
C ASP A 465 -1.61 6.00 0.27
N LEU A 466 -1.81 4.97 -0.57
CA LEU A 466 -2.63 5.09 -1.78
C LEU A 466 -4.10 5.34 -1.44
N ILE A 467 -4.63 4.75 -0.36
CA ILE A 467 -5.97 5.08 0.13
C ILE A 467 -6.05 6.57 0.49
N THR A 468 -5.04 7.07 1.20
CA THR A 468 -4.93 8.48 1.54
C THR A 468 -4.88 9.35 0.28
N PHE A 469 -4.10 8.97 -0.73
CA PHE A 469 -4.10 9.64 -2.03
C PHE A 469 -5.50 9.71 -2.66
N TYR A 470 -6.23 8.60 -2.69
CA TYR A 470 -7.58 8.56 -3.23
C TYR A 470 -8.55 9.43 -2.44
N GLU A 471 -8.39 9.52 -1.12
CA GLU A 471 -9.14 10.45 -0.28
C GLU A 471 -8.96 11.89 -0.74
N PHE A 472 -7.71 12.37 -0.84
CA PHE A 472 -7.41 13.73 -1.30
C PHE A 472 -7.85 13.99 -2.74
N TYR A 473 -7.59 13.04 -3.63
CA TYR A 473 -7.99 13.13 -5.03
C TYR A 473 -9.50 13.30 -5.16
N SER A 474 -10.27 12.50 -4.42
CA SER A 474 -11.73 12.55 -4.46
C SER A 474 -12.29 13.86 -3.91
N MET A 475 -11.68 14.43 -2.85
CA MET A 475 -12.05 15.77 -2.35
C MET A 475 -11.87 16.84 -3.42
N SER A 476 -10.86 16.71 -4.29
CA SER A 476 -10.58 17.67 -5.37
C SER A 476 -11.55 17.56 -6.55
N LEU A 477 -12.11 16.36 -6.79
CA LEU A 477 -13.08 16.12 -7.85
C LEU A 477 -14.52 16.45 -7.45
N GLY A 478 -14.84 16.37 -6.16
CA GLY A 478 -16.17 16.62 -5.61
C GLY A 478 -16.55 18.11 -5.47
N ALA A 479 -15.90 18.99 -6.23
CA ALA A 479 -16.16 20.44 -6.25
C ALA A 479 -17.13 20.85 -7.37
#